data_AF-A0A6J2EJD9-F1
#
_entry.id   AF-A0A6J2EJD9-F1
#
_cell.length_a   1.000
_cell.length_b   1.000
_cell.length_c   1.000
_cell.angle_alpha   90.00
_cell.angle_beta   90.00
_cell.angle_gamma   90.00
#
_symmetry.space_group_name_H-M   'P 1'
#
loop_
_entity.id
_entity.type
_entity.pdbx_description
1 polymer ?
#
loop_
_entity_poly.entity_id
_entity_poly.type
_entity_poly.pdbx_seq_one_letter_code
_entity_poly.pdbx_strand_id
1 'polypeptide(L)'
;MPRWDRETTPPSPRPSHPLVSLSLKFPESGRRTPKAVLRLLEPLAAPASPLLWGLRVPSRVSEPPRDFHEAQGPRKAAAGSPEDDDRKVRRREKNRVAAQRSRKKQTQKADKLHEEYECLEQENTVLRREIGKLTEELKHLSEALKEHEKMCPLLCPMNFVPLPRPDPVAGCLPR
;
A
#
# COMPACT_ATOMS: atom_id res chain seq x y z
N MET A 1 70.24 6.87 -8.21
CA MET A 1 69.63 8.22 -8.29
C MET A 1 68.83 8.28 -9.59
N PRO A 2 67.65 8.94 -9.59
CA PRO A 2 66.33 8.36 -9.87
C PRO A 2 65.80 8.78 -11.28
N ARG A 3 64.71 8.24 -11.83
CA ARG A 3 63.34 8.65 -11.49
C ARG A 3 62.30 7.79 -12.21
N TRP A 4 61.25 7.50 -11.46
CA TRP A 4 60.06 6.75 -11.82
C TRP A 4 59.11 7.68 -12.56
N ASP A 5 58.58 7.26 -13.71
CA ASP A 5 57.32 7.80 -14.20
C ASP A 5 56.42 6.61 -14.57
N ARG A 6 55.88 6.02 -13.52
CA ARG A 6 54.69 5.17 -13.58
C ARG A 6 53.54 6.16 -13.80
N GLU A 7 53.14 6.36 -15.05
CA GLU A 7 51.96 7.15 -15.39
C GLU A 7 50.76 6.59 -14.61
N THR A 8 50.42 7.30 -13.55
CA THR A 8 49.30 6.99 -12.69
C THR A 8 48.12 7.71 -13.30
N THR A 9 47.37 7.01 -14.14
CA THR A 9 46.11 7.53 -14.67
C THR A 9 45.22 7.89 -13.49
N PRO A 10 44.77 9.16 -13.35
CA PRO A 10 43.89 9.52 -12.26
C PRO A 10 42.55 8.78 -12.43
N PRO A 11 41.94 8.25 -11.35
CA PRO A 11 40.62 7.65 -11.47
C PRO A 11 39.61 8.72 -11.89
N SER A 12 38.81 8.40 -12.91
CA SER A 12 37.70 9.24 -13.38
C SER A 12 36.80 9.66 -12.20
N PRO A 13 36.34 10.93 -12.15
CA PRO A 13 35.43 11.36 -11.11
C PRO A 13 34.13 10.56 -11.24
N ARG A 14 33.72 9.91 -10.15
CA ARG A 14 32.41 9.23 -10.08
C ARG A 14 31.32 10.28 -10.35
N PRO A 15 30.27 9.95 -11.11
CA PRO A 15 29.15 10.86 -11.26
C PRO A 15 28.50 11.06 -9.88
N SER A 16 28.56 12.30 -9.40
CA SER A 16 27.78 12.74 -8.25
C SER A 16 26.31 12.73 -8.67
N HIS A 17 25.60 11.65 -8.33
CA HIS A 17 24.15 11.61 -8.46
C HIS A 17 23.58 12.74 -7.61
N PRO A 18 22.71 13.60 -8.16
CA PRO A 18 22.05 14.59 -7.34
C PRO A 18 21.23 13.83 -6.29
N LEU A 19 21.48 14.11 -5.01
CA LEU A 19 20.56 13.75 -3.95
C LEU A 19 19.29 14.54 -4.22
N VAL A 20 18.38 13.93 -5.00
CA VAL A 20 17.05 14.44 -5.19
C VAL A 20 16.41 14.40 -3.81
N SER A 21 16.31 15.56 -3.17
CA SER A 21 15.49 15.72 -1.98
C SER A 21 14.05 15.44 -2.41
N LEU A 22 13.65 14.16 -2.32
CA LEU A 22 12.25 13.77 -2.36
C LEU A 22 11.63 14.37 -1.10
N SER A 23 11.17 15.61 -1.22
CA SER A 23 10.12 16.12 -0.34
C SER A 23 8.88 15.29 -0.62
N LEU A 24 8.82 14.13 0.04
CA LEU A 24 7.63 13.31 0.22
C LEU A 24 6.60 14.16 0.97
N LYS A 25 5.84 14.96 0.22
CA LYS A 25 4.57 15.46 0.69
C LYS A 25 3.63 14.26 0.73
N PHE A 26 3.69 13.55 1.86
CA PHE A 26 2.67 12.61 2.26
C PHE A 26 1.32 13.35 2.22
N PRO A 27 0.36 12.95 1.37
CA PRO A 27 -0.98 13.44 1.52
C PRO A 27 -1.52 12.88 2.84
N GLU A 28 -1.84 13.75 3.79
CA GLU A 28 -2.75 13.44 4.90
C GLU A 28 -4.15 13.16 4.33
N SER A 29 -4.32 12.03 3.65
CA SER A 29 -5.63 11.52 3.28
C SER A 29 -6.02 10.48 4.33
N GLY A 30 -6.91 10.91 5.22
CA GLY A 30 -7.37 10.18 6.39
C GLY A 30 -7.58 8.68 6.14
N ARG A 31 -7.10 7.88 7.09
CA ARG A 31 -7.38 6.46 7.23
C ARG A 31 -8.89 6.24 7.24
N ARG A 32 -9.50 6.06 6.09
CA ARG A 32 -10.72 5.27 5.96
C ARG A 32 -10.28 3.90 5.49
N THR A 33 -9.96 3.06 6.44
CA THR A 33 -9.85 1.63 6.19
C THR A 33 -11.19 1.16 5.60
N PRO A 34 -11.22 0.64 4.37
CA PRO A 34 -12.39 -0.13 3.96
C PRO A 34 -12.43 -1.37 4.85
N LYS A 35 -13.49 -1.52 5.65
CA LYS A 35 -13.78 -2.67 6.54
C LYS A 35 -13.80 -4.05 5.85
N ALA A 36 -13.41 -4.14 4.58
CA ALA A 36 -13.50 -5.36 3.77
C ALA A 36 -12.17 -6.12 3.61
N VAL A 37 -11.01 -5.50 3.86
CA VAL A 37 -9.71 -6.15 3.58
C VAL A 37 -9.24 -7.03 4.74
N LEU A 38 -9.79 -6.86 5.96
CA LEU A 38 -9.53 -7.76 7.09
C LEU A 38 -10.56 -8.89 7.17
N ARG A 39 -10.70 -9.66 6.09
CA ARG A 39 -11.52 -10.89 6.03
C ARG A 39 -10.75 -12.06 5.41
N LEU A 40 -9.42 -12.00 5.42
CA LEU A 40 -8.54 -13.09 5.00
C LEU A 40 -7.40 -13.27 6.02
N LEU A 41 -7.76 -13.66 7.24
CA LEU A 41 -6.98 -14.58 8.09
C LEU A 41 -7.75 -14.77 9.42
N GLU A 42 -8.32 -15.95 9.65
CA GLU A 42 -8.21 -16.75 10.89
C GLU A 42 -9.18 -17.95 10.94
N PRO A 43 -8.86 -18.99 11.73
CA PRO A 43 -9.04 -20.39 11.36
C PRO A 43 -10.19 -21.10 12.11
N LEU A 44 -10.53 -22.27 11.56
CA LEU A 44 -11.35 -23.35 12.10
C LEU A 44 -11.13 -23.60 13.61
N ALA A 45 -12.11 -23.24 14.46
CA ALA A 45 -12.43 -23.95 15.72
C ALA A 45 -13.76 -23.50 16.36
N ALA A 46 -14.61 -24.50 16.59
CA ALA A 46 -15.68 -24.63 17.59
C ALA A 46 -17.11 -24.08 17.32
N PRO A 47 -18.14 -24.87 17.68
CA PRO A 47 -19.55 -24.65 17.31
C PRO A 47 -20.26 -23.70 18.28
N ALA A 48 -20.84 -22.62 17.74
CA ALA A 48 -21.79 -21.82 18.49
C ALA A 48 -23.15 -22.54 18.51
N SER A 49 -23.57 -22.92 19.72
CA SER A 49 -24.87 -23.48 20.08
C SER A 49 -26.05 -22.85 19.33
N PRO A 50 -27.04 -23.64 18.84
CA PRO A 50 -28.13 -23.12 18.02
C PRO A 50 -29.24 -22.40 18.81
N LEU A 51 -29.03 -22.04 20.08
CA LEU A 51 -30.10 -21.58 20.97
C LEU A 51 -30.20 -20.06 21.15
N LEU A 52 -29.66 -19.26 20.22
CA LEU A 52 -29.92 -17.82 20.20
C LEU A 52 -30.00 -17.22 18.78
N TRP A 53 -30.57 -17.95 17.83
CA TRP A 53 -31.33 -17.30 16.75
C TRP A 53 -32.80 -17.46 17.10
N GLY A 54 -33.26 -16.65 18.07
CA GLY A 54 -34.67 -16.60 18.43
C GLY A 54 -35.48 -16.30 17.17
N LEU A 55 -36.18 -17.31 16.66
CA LEU A 55 -37.27 -17.12 15.74
C LEU A 55 -38.33 -16.30 16.47
N ARG A 56 -38.24 -14.97 16.37
CA ARG A 56 -39.40 -14.12 16.53
C ARG A 56 -40.21 -14.26 15.25
N VAL A 57 -41.02 -15.31 15.22
CA VAL A 57 -42.18 -15.39 14.31
C VAL A 57 -43.10 -14.22 14.71
N PRO A 58 -43.39 -13.25 13.82
CA PRO A 58 -44.46 -12.33 14.10
C PRO A 58 -45.77 -13.14 14.02
N SER A 59 -46.46 -13.30 15.15
CA SER A 59 -47.89 -13.60 15.13
C SER A 59 -48.60 -12.46 14.42
N ARG A 60 -48.69 -12.53 13.09
CA ARG A 60 -49.56 -11.68 12.31
C ARG A 60 -50.91 -12.36 12.28
N VAL A 61 -51.78 -11.88 13.17
CA VAL A 61 -53.23 -12.00 13.11
C VAL A 61 -53.67 -12.04 11.65
N SER A 62 -54.53 -13.01 11.32
CA SER A 62 -55.22 -13.13 10.04
C SER A 62 -55.71 -11.76 9.55
N GLU A 63 -54.97 -11.12 8.65
CA GLU A 63 -55.49 -10.03 7.85
C GLU A 63 -56.23 -10.65 6.66
N PRO A 64 -57.48 -10.23 6.36
CA PRO A 64 -58.15 -10.66 5.14
C PRO A 64 -57.32 -10.24 3.91
N PRO A 65 -57.49 -10.90 2.76
CA PRO A 65 -56.80 -10.51 1.53
C PRO A 65 -57.03 -9.02 1.34
N ARG A 66 -55.95 -8.25 1.23
CA ARG A 66 -56.07 -6.88 0.77
C ARG A 66 -56.61 -7.00 -0.65
N ASP A 67 -57.91 -6.81 -0.78
CA ASP A 67 -58.53 -6.43 -2.02
C ASP A 67 -57.60 -5.38 -2.62
N PHE A 68 -57.09 -5.66 -3.81
CA PHE A 68 -56.65 -4.61 -4.69
C PHE A 68 -57.88 -3.72 -4.83
N HIS A 69 -57.99 -2.71 -3.96
CA HIS A 69 -58.64 -1.47 -4.30
C HIS A 69 -57.75 -0.86 -5.38
N GLU A 70 -57.86 -1.45 -6.56
CA GLU A 70 -58.10 -0.79 -7.81
C GLU A 70 -58.56 0.65 -7.52
N ALA A 71 -57.57 1.52 -7.42
CA ALA A 71 -57.78 2.94 -7.59
C ALA A 71 -58.17 3.11 -9.07
N GLN A 72 -59.40 2.74 -9.40
CA GLN A 72 -60.09 3.23 -10.57
C GLN A 72 -60.26 4.74 -10.39
N GLY A 73 -59.21 5.46 -10.77
CA GLY A 73 -59.45 6.60 -11.62
C GLY A 73 -59.37 6.07 -13.04
N PRO A 74 -60.44 6.16 -13.87
CA PRO A 74 -60.22 6.27 -15.30
C PRO A 74 -59.61 7.66 -15.47
N ARG A 75 -58.31 7.81 -15.19
CA ARG A 75 -57.55 8.79 -15.94
C ARG A 75 -57.56 8.18 -17.30
N LYS A 76 -58.53 8.65 -18.09
CA LYS A 76 -58.63 8.44 -19.53
C LYS A 76 -57.21 8.16 -20.01
N ALA A 77 -57.06 7.13 -20.84
CA ALA A 77 -56.26 7.39 -22.01
C ALA A 77 -56.85 8.65 -22.67
N ALA A 78 -56.55 9.83 -22.11
CA ALA A 78 -56.10 10.90 -22.94
C ALA A 78 -54.96 10.21 -23.66
N ALA A 79 -55.26 9.73 -24.86
CA ALA A 79 -54.33 9.92 -25.94
C ALA A 79 -53.72 11.28 -25.65
N GLY A 80 -52.52 11.24 -25.05
CA GLY A 80 -51.82 12.46 -24.73
C GLY A 80 -51.81 13.23 -26.03
N SER A 81 -52.00 14.54 -25.97
CA SER A 81 -51.62 15.35 -27.13
C SER A 81 -50.26 14.81 -27.63
N PRO A 82 -49.96 14.76 -28.93
CA PRO A 82 -48.64 14.33 -29.43
C PRO A 82 -47.46 14.90 -28.60
N GLU A 83 -47.65 16.10 -28.04
CA GLU A 83 -46.77 16.79 -27.10
C GLU A 83 -46.50 16.06 -25.75
N ASP A 84 -47.48 15.35 -25.18
CA ASP A 84 -47.33 14.55 -23.94
C ASP A 84 -46.50 13.28 -24.18
N ASP A 85 -46.68 12.64 -25.34
CA ASP A 85 -45.86 11.50 -25.75
C ASP A 85 -44.41 11.93 -26.01
N ASP A 86 -44.21 13.08 -26.65
CA ASP A 86 -42.88 13.68 -26.80
C ASP A 86 -42.23 13.97 -25.45
N ARG A 87 -42.96 14.53 -24.49
CA ARG A 87 -42.45 14.79 -23.14
C ARG A 87 -42.04 13.49 -22.44
N LYS A 88 -42.80 12.41 -22.62
CA LYS A 88 -42.50 11.08 -22.05
C LYS A 88 -41.26 10.46 -22.71
N VAL A 89 -41.12 10.57 -24.03
CA VAL A 89 -39.92 10.14 -24.77
C VAL A 89 -38.70 10.90 -24.26
N ARG A 90 -38.78 12.23 -24.14
CA ARG A 90 -37.68 13.05 -23.61
C ARG A 90 -37.30 12.67 -22.18
N ARG A 91 -38.27 12.33 -21.33
CA ARG A 91 -38.00 11.84 -19.96
C ARG A 91 -37.29 10.49 -19.96
N ARG A 92 -37.73 9.55 -20.79
CA ARG A 92 -37.11 8.23 -20.93
C ARG A 92 -35.68 8.35 -21.42
N GLU A 93 -35.43 9.20 -22.41
CA GLU A 93 -34.10 9.41 -22.94
C GLU A 93 -33.15 10.03 -21.91
N LYS A 94 -33.62 11.05 -21.16
CA LYS A 94 -32.85 11.60 -20.03
C LYS A 94 -32.51 10.54 -18.98
N ASN A 95 -33.46 9.69 -18.61
CA ASN A 95 -33.23 8.62 -17.65
C ASN A 95 -32.27 7.54 -18.21
N ARG A 96 -32.37 7.20 -19.49
CA ARG A 96 -31.48 6.26 -20.18
C ARG A 96 -30.03 6.74 -20.08
N VAL A 97 -29.79 8.00 -20.43
CA VAL A 97 -28.45 8.62 -20.32
C VAL A 97 -27.98 8.69 -18.87
N ALA A 98 -28.85 9.05 -17.92
CA ALA A 98 -28.49 9.09 -16.51
C ALA A 98 -28.11 7.70 -15.95
N ALA A 99 -28.88 6.66 -16.29
CA ALA A 99 -28.59 5.28 -15.90
C ALA A 99 -27.28 4.79 -16.52
N GLN A 100 -27.03 5.09 -17.80
CA GLN A 100 -25.78 4.74 -18.48
C GLN A 100 -24.57 5.42 -17.83
N ARG A 101 -24.67 6.73 -17.53
CA ARG A 101 -23.62 7.48 -16.83
C ARG A 101 -23.36 6.92 -15.43
N SER A 102 -24.42 6.56 -14.69
CA SER A 102 -24.29 5.95 -13.36
C SER A 102 -23.55 4.62 -13.42
N ARG A 103 -23.95 3.72 -14.33
CA ARG A 103 -23.28 2.43 -14.55
C ARG A 103 -21.81 2.64 -14.94
N LYS A 104 -21.53 3.54 -15.90
CA LYS A 104 -20.16 3.86 -16.32
C LYS A 104 -19.32 4.36 -15.15
N LYS A 105 -19.86 5.26 -14.31
CA LYS A 105 -19.16 5.78 -13.13
C LYS A 105 -18.87 4.66 -12.12
N GLN A 106 -19.77 3.71 -11.95
CA GLN A 106 -19.57 2.57 -11.06
C GLN A 106 -18.47 1.64 -11.58
N THR A 107 -18.50 1.28 -12.87
CA THR A 107 -17.45 0.47 -13.51
C THR A 107 -16.10 1.16 -13.40
N GLN A 108 -16.01 2.43 -13.81
CA GLN A 108 -14.76 3.20 -13.70
C GLN A 108 -14.21 3.29 -12.28
N LYS A 109 -15.07 3.31 -11.25
CA LYS A 109 -14.62 3.29 -9.87
C LYS A 109 -14.01 1.94 -9.49
N ALA A 110 -14.63 0.84 -9.95
CA ALA A 110 -14.08 -0.49 -9.73
C ALA A 110 -12.74 -0.67 -10.44
N ASP A 111 -12.65 -0.24 -11.71
CA ASP A 111 -11.43 -0.31 -12.52
C ASP A 111 -10.28 0.45 -11.85
N LYS A 112 -10.51 1.70 -11.43
CA LYS A 112 -9.50 2.50 -10.72
C LYS A 112 -9.01 1.85 -9.43
N LEU A 113 -9.94 1.30 -8.64
CA LEU A 113 -9.56 0.60 -7.40
C LEU A 113 -8.73 -0.65 -7.69
N HIS A 114 -8.99 -1.34 -8.80
CA HIS A 114 -8.22 -2.50 -9.21
C HIS A 114 -6.82 -2.09 -9.68
N GLU A 115 -6.72 -1.08 -10.55
CA GLU A 115 -5.45 -0.51 -11.00
C GLU A 115 -4.58 -0.04 -9.82
N GLU A 116 -5.17 0.69 -8.86
CA GLU A 116 -4.46 1.13 -7.65
C GLU A 116 -3.98 -0.05 -6.79
N TYR A 117 -4.80 -1.09 -6.65
CA TYR A 117 -4.43 -2.31 -5.93
C TYR A 117 -3.25 -3.03 -6.60
N GLU A 118 -3.29 -3.22 -7.92
CA GLU A 118 -2.22 -3.89 -8.66
C GLU A 118 -0.91 -3.11 -8.59
N CYS A 119 -0.95 -1.79 -8.71
CA CYS A 119 0.23 -0.94 -8.53
C CYS A 119 0.83 -1.11 -7.12
N LEU A 120 0.01 -1.07 -6.07
CA LEU A 120 0.47 -1.26 -4.71
C LEU A 120 1.02 -2.67 -4.46
N GLU A 121 0.42 -3.70 -5.06
CA GLU A 121 0.92 -5.07 -4.96
C GLU A 121 2.31 -5.19 -5.60
N GLN A 122 2.49 -4.63 -6.80
CA GLN A 122 3.78 -4.59 -7.49
C GLN A 122 4.84 -3.88 -6.64
N GLU A 123 4.55 -2.68 -6.15
CA GLU A 123 5.46 -1.93 -5.26
C GLU A 123 5.79 -2.74 -3.99
N ASN A 124 4.79 -3.40 -3.40
CA ASN A 124 5.00 -4.25 -2.23
C ASN A 124 5.94 -5.41 -2.53
N THR A 125 5.81 -6.05 -3.70
CA THR A 125 6.72 -7.13 -4.10
C THR A 125 8.15 -6.64 -4.28
N VAL A 126 8.34 -5.45 -4.86
CA VAL A 126 9.65 -4.83 -5.05
C VAL A 126 10.29 -4.53 -3.70
N LEU A 127 9.55 -3.88 -2.79
CA LEU A 127 10.03 -3.56 -1.45
C LEU A 127 10.39 -4.82 -0.65
N ARG A 128 9.58 -5.89 -0.72
CA ARG A 128 9.89 -7.17 -0.05
C ARG A 128 11.18 -7.79 -0.57
N ARG A 129 11.42 -7.74 -1.89
CA ARG A 129 12.67 -8.23 -2.47
C ARG A 129 13.86 -7.40 -1.98
N GLU A 130 13.72 -6.09 -1.92
CA GLU A 130 14.79 -5.20 -1.45
C GLU A 130 15.11 -5.42 0.03
N ILE A 131 14.08 -5.57 0.87
CA ILE A 131 14.25 -5.96 2.27
C ILE A 131 15.03 -7.27 2.37
N GLY A 132 14.68 -8.27 1.55
CA GLY A 132 15.38 -9.56 1.48
C GLY A 132 16.87 -9.39 1.17
N LYS A 133 17.20 -8.68 0.09
CA LYS A 133 18.59 -8.39 -0.31
C LYS A 133 19.39 -7.70 0.79
N LEU A 134 18.85 -6.61 1.34
CA LEU A 134 19.53 -5.85 2.40
C LEU A 134 19.72 -6.69 3.67
N THR A 135 18.80 -7.61 3.96
CA THR A 135 18.89 -8.53 5.10
C THR A 135 20.01 -9.55 4.88
N GLU A 136 20.14 -10.08 3.67
CA GLU A 136 21.23 -10.97 3.28
C GLU A 136 22.59 -10.26 3.34
N GLU A 137 22.67 -9.03 2.83
CA GLU A 137 23.89 -8.21 2.90
C GLU A 137 24.29 -7.92 4.35
N LEU A 138 23.34 -7.52 5.20
CA LEU A 138 23.60 -7.31 6.62
C LEU A 138 24.12 -8.58 7.30
N LYS A 139 23.49 -9.72 7.02
CA LYS A 139 23.91 -11.02 7.56
C LYS A 139 25.34 -11.34 7.11
N HIS A 140 25.63 -11.21 5.82
CA HIS A 140 26.95 -11.49 5.26
C HIS A 140 28.04 -10.61 5.88
N LEU A 141 27.80 -9.29 5.98
CA LEU A 141 28.74 -8.36 6.61
C LEU A 141 28.93 -8.65 8.10
N SER A 142 27.86 -9.01 8.80
CA SER A 142 27.93 -9.39 10.22
C SER A 142 28.73 -10.66 10.44
N GLU A 143 28.59 -11.66 9.56
CA GLU A 143 29.37 -12.90 9.60
C GLU A 143 30.84 -12.63 9.30
N ALA A 144 31.14 -11.84 8.28
CA ALA A 144 32.51 -11.43 7.94
C ALA A 144 33.18 -10.66 9.10
N LEU A 145 32.43 -9.79 9.78
CA LEU A 145 32.93 -9.06 10.94
C LEU A 145 33.20 -10.00 12.13
N LYS A 146 32.27 -10.91 12.44
CA LYS A 146 32.47 -11.94 13.48
C LYS A 146 33.64 -12.85 13.20
N GLU A 147 33.91 -13.16 11.93
CA GLU A 147 35.07 -13.95 11.55
C GLU A 147 36.36 -13.16 11.76
N HIS A 148 36.39 -11.89 11.34
CA HIS A 148 37.52 -10.99 11.58
C HIS A 148 37.80 -10.80 13.08
N GLU A 149 36.78 -10.64 13.92
CA GLU A 149 36.94 -10.47 15.38
C GLU A 149 37.78 -11.58 16.02
N LYS A 150 37.68 -12.83 15.53
CA LYS A 150 38.46 -13.98 16.04
C LYS A 150 39.96 -13.85 15.76
N MET A 151 40.33 -13.13 14.71
CA MET A 151 41.72 -12.94 14.28
C MET A 151 42.25 -11.54 14.59
N CYS A 152 41.39 -10.62 15.02
CA CYS A 152 41.73 -9.22 15.24
C CYS A 152 42.61 -9.08 16.49
N PRO A 153 43.90 -8.68 16.34
CA PRO A 153 44.80 -8.52 17.49
C PRO A 153 44.33 -7.43 18.46
N LEU A 154 43.54 -6.46 17.97
CA LEU A 154 43.00 -5.34 18.75
C LEU A 154 41.81 -5.72 19.65
N LEU A 155 41.11 -6.81 19.34
CA LEU A 155 39.92 -7.26 20.06
C LEU A 155 40.15 -8.56 20.85
N CYS A 156 41.27 -9.26 20.61
CA CYS A 156 41.66 -10.43 21.35
C CYS A 156 42.39 -10.02 22.66
N PRO A 157 41.89 -10.35 23.86
CA PRO A 157 42.48 -9.90 25.13
C PRO A 157 43.92 -10.38 25.41
N MET A 158 44.46 -11.27 24.58
CA MET A 158 45.67 -12.02 24.91
C MET A 158 46.94 -11.63 24.15
N ASN A 159 46.95 -10.59 23.31
CA ASN A 159 48.16 -10.27 22.52
C ASN A 159 48.66 -8.81 22.57
N PHE A 160 48.19 -7.98 23.49
CA PHE A 160 48.87 -6.71 23.77
C PHE A 160 49.89 -6.90 24.90
N VAL A 161 51.10 -7.34 24.54
CA VAL A 161 52.28 -6.86 25.27
C VAL A 161 52.35 -5.36 24.99
N PRO A 162 52.33 -4.47 26.00
CA PRO A 162 52.56 -3.06 25.76
C PRO A 162 54.01 -2.91 25.25
N LEU A 163 54.19 -2.79 23.94
CA LEU A 163 55.46 -2.31 23.42
C LEU A 163 55.64 -0.88 23.95
N PRO A 164 56.78 -0.54 24.58
CA PRO A 164 57.06 0.83 24.97
C PRO A 164 57.08 1.67 23.70
N ARG A 165 56.12 2.58 23.57
CA ARG A 165 56.12 3.59 22.53
C ARG A 165 57.42 4.40 22.69
N PRO A 166 58.31 4.51 21.69
CA PRO A 166 59.39 5.48 21.78
C PRO A 166 58.76 6.87 21.79
N ASP A 167 58.99 7.62 22.87
CA ASP A 167 58.56 9.00 23.01
C ASP A 167 58.99 9.82 21.79
N PRO A 168 58.09 10.59 21.15
CA PRO A 168 58.52 11.62 20.23
C PRO A 168 59.20 12.69 21.09
N VAL A 169 60.53 12.68 21.00
CA VAL A 169 61.42 13.67 21.56
C VAL A 169 60.87 15.08 21.37
N ALA A 170 61.01 15.85 22.45
CA ALA A 170 60.89 17.29 22.55
C ALA A 170 60.95 18.04 21.21
N GLY A 171 59.81 18.60 20.81
CA GLY A 171 59.70 19.57 19.74
C GLY A 171 58.93 20.78 20.24
N CYS A 172 59.59 21.60 21.06
CA CYS A 172 59.13 22.93 21.42
C CYS A 172 58.80 23.74 20.16
N LEU A 173 57.62 24.36 20.10
CA LEU A 173 57.40 25.53 19.26
C LEU A 173 56.82 26.66 20.11
N PRO A 174 57.45 27.86 20.12
CA PRO A 174 56.99 28.99 20.91
C PRO A 174 55.93 29.81 20.17
N ARG A 175 54.91 30.17 20.96
CA ARG A 175 54.03 31.35 20.96
C ARG A 175 53.43 31.88 19.66
#